data_AF-A0A840AYI0-F1
#
_entry.id   AF-A0A840AYI0-F1
#
_cell.length_a   1.000
_cell.length_b   1.000
_cell.length_c   1.000
_cell.angle_alpha   90.00
_cell.angle_beta   90.00
_cell.angle_gamma   90.00
#
_symmetry.space_group_name_H-M   'P 1'
#
loop_
_entity.id
_entity.type
_entity.pdbx_description
1 polymer ?
#
loop_
_entity_poly.entity_id
_entity_poly.type
_entity_poly.pdbx_seq_one_letter_code
_entity_poly.pdbx_strand_id
1 'polypeptide(L)'
;MSNRAAAYPKIFISYRWTSPDHEEWVLQFATSLRSDGVDVILDKWHLEEGQDTLVFMEQMVSDPAVIKVLLICDEAYVERANSRTGGVGTEAQIVSASVYNKTDQNKFAAVVKELNSEGKPFLPHYMATRLYFNMSSDDAEAVNYDKLLRWIHGKPFHALPPIGEPPKFLETTYAAGSSIVRATRRPSQTNLPSDQLTAKASELLTFIADDAPSFIRNLIEEEHPENAAYEGIKATFPVLENLNLALSDLVRSGDQRSIDTVHSFFEKIFSLWDYRPMNSQFTRWDNDAYQFFGHNAFVSFVAIAMRERSFAMAADVLSTPFFKPRDNQNTGDAVSYSKFKPYLQSLEARNSNMKLNRLSLHADLLAEHHEHSSVAFNYFMEADLTLFVRASLSPKDSWYPDSSIYLSDAYGALPTFARATSTRVYDKLKVILFNKSPDELRQQITNMSVPRSAFREIPIRDLLNVEKLGTAA
;
A
#
# COMPACT_ATOMS: atom_id res chain seq x y z
N MET A 1 -32.37 9.90 -22.56
CA MET A 1 -33.36 8.81 -22.71
C MET A 1 -32.70 7.53 -22.24
N SER A 2 -33.20 6.96 -21.15
CA SER A 2 -32.60 5.80 -20.49
C SER A 2 -32.82 4.56 -21.35
N ASN A 3 -31.77 4.04 -21.98
CA ASN A 3 -31.85 2.82 -22.77
C ASN A 3 -32.07 1.66 -21.80
N ARG A 4 -33.25 1.06 -21.86
CA ARG A 4 -33.63 -0.12 -21.06
C ARG A 4 -32.75 -1.26 -21.59
N ALA A 5 -31.67 -1.59 -20.88
CA ALA A 5 -30.78 -2.68 -21.28
C ALA A 5 -31.61 -3.96 -21.49
N ALA A 6 -31.56 -4.53 -22.68
CA ALA A 6 -32.11 -5.86 -22.93
C ALA A 6 -31.49 -6.84 -21.92
N ALA A 7 -32.30 -7.74 -21.35
CA ALA A 7 -31.87 -8.63 -20.26
C ALA A 7 -30.67 -9.53 -20.63
N TYR A 8 -30.42 -9.72 -21.93
CA TYR A 8 -29.33 -10.53 -22.46
C TYR A 8 -28.68 -9.83 -23.68
N PRO A 9 -27.34 -9.84 -23.81
CA PRO A 9 -26.65 -9.29 -24.99
C PRO A 9 -27.04 -10.06 -26.24
N LYS A 10 -27.48 -9.34 -27.28
CA LYS A 10 -27.88 -9.93 -28.56
C LYS A 10 -26.72 -9.93 -29.55
N ILE A 11 -26.39 -11.09 -30.10
CA ILE A 11 -25.25 -11.26 -31.03
C ILE A 11 -25.68 -11.98 -32.31
N PHE A 12 -24.91 -11.79 -33.38
CA PHE A 12 -25.08 -12.54 -34.62
C PHE A 12 -23.84 -13.40 -34.90
N ILE A 13 -24.03 -14.66 -35.31
CA ILE A 13 -22.95 -15.56 -35.71
C ILE A 13 -22.98 -15.73 -37.24
N SER A 14 -21.91 -15.29 -37.89
CA SER A 14 -21.68 -15.47 -39.33
C SER A 14 -20.67 -16.60 -39.53
N TYR A 15 -21.08 -17.64 -40.25
CA TYR A 15 -20.27 -18.81 -40.56
C TYR A 15 -20.63 -19.35 -41.95
N ARG A 16 -19.86 -20.31 -42.45
CA ARG A 16 -20.10 -20.96 -43.73
C ARG A 16 -20.55 -22.40 -43.50
N TRP A 17 -21.45 -22.89 -44.34
CA TRP A 17 -21.84 -24.30 -44.36
C TRP A 17 -20.77 -25.12 -45.08
N THR A 18 -19.66 -25.37 -44.37
CA THR A 18 -18.47 -26.02 -44.93
C THR A 18 -18.56 -27.55 -44.88
N SER A 19 -19.04 -28.10 -43.77
CA SER A 19 -19.26 -29.54 -43.59
C SER A 19 -20.35 -29.78 -42.52
N PRO A 20 -21.01 -30.95 -42.52
CA PRO A 20 -21.97 -31.30 -41.47
C PRO A 20 -21.39 -31.19 -40.05
N ASP A 21 -20.13 -31.60 -39.86
CA ASP A 21 -19.44 -31.52 -38.57
C ASP A 21 -19.20 -30.07 -38.13
N HIS A 22 -18.85 -29.18 -39.07
CA HIS A 22 -18.69 -27.75 -38.79
C HIS A 22 -20.03 -27.08 -38.44
N GLU A 23 -21.08 -27.40 -39.19
CA GLU A 23 -22.43 -26.89 -38.94
C GLU A 23 -22.94 -27.33 -37.56
N GLU A 24 -22.74 -28.59 -37.19
CA GLU A 24 -23.10 -29.14 -35.88
C GLU A 24 -22.30 -28.45 -34.76
N TRP A 25 -20.99 -28.24 -34.95
CA TRP A 25 -20.16 -27.51 -33.99
C TRP A 25 -20.65 -26.07 -33.79
N VAL A 26 -20.96 -25.34 -34.87
CA VAL A 26 -21.49 -23.97 -34.78
C VAL A 26 -22.84 -23.95 -34.06
N LEU A 27 -23.71 -24.92 -34.32
CA LEU A 27 -25.00 -25.06 -33.66
C LEU A 27 -24.84 -25.32 -32.15
N GLN A 28 -23.94 -26.21 -31.76
CA GLN A 28 -23.63 -26.50 -30.35
C GLN A 28 -23.04 -25.28 -29.66
N PHE A 29 -22.07 -24.62 -30.29
CA PHE A 29 -21.46 -23.39 -29.80
C PHE A 29 -22.49 -22.27 -29.59
N ALA A 30 -23.38 -22.05 -30.56
CA ALA A 30 -24.48 -21.10 -30.44
C ALA A 30 -25.44 -21.46 -29.30
N THR A 31 -25.71 -22.76 -29.11
CA THR A 31 -26.58 -23.27 -28.04
C THR A 31 -25.97 -23.02 -26.66
N SER A 32 -24.67 -23.29 -26.50
CA SER A 32 -23.93 -23.01 -25.26
C SER A 32 -23.99 -21.53 -24.90
N LEU A 33 -23.74 -20.64 -25.87
CA LEU A 33 -23.84 -19.19 -25.66
C LEU A 33 -25.24 -18.77 -25.20
N ARG A 34 -26.30 -19.38 -25.75
CA ARG A 34 -27.67 -19.15 -25.28
C ARG A 34 -27.90 -19.63 -23.86
N SER A 35 -27.36 -20.80 -23.48
CA SER A 35 -27.45 -21.29 -22.10
C SER A 35 -26.72 -20.38 -21.10
N ASP A 36 -25.68 -19.67 -21.56
CA ASP A 36 -24.91 -18.70 -20.77
C ASP A 36 -25.48 -17.28 -20.81
N GLY A 37 -26.73 -17.10 -21.28
CA GLY A 37 -27.43 -15.82 -21.22
C GLY A 37 -27.05 -14.85 -22.33
N VAL A 38 -26.73 -15.36 -23.52
CA VAL A 38 -26.55 -14.55 -24.75
C VAL A 38 -27.71 -14.80 -25.70
N ASP A 39 -28.33 -13.74 -26.24
CA ASP A 39 -29.38 -13.87 -27.26
C ASP A 39 -28.74 -14.02 -28.65
N VAL A 40 -28.49 -15.27 -29.05
CA VAL A 40 -27.79 -15.58 -30.31
C VAL A 40 -28.77 -15.66 -31.49
N ILE A 41 -28.49 -14.85 -32.51
CA ILE A 41 -29.09 -14.93 -33.84
C ILE A 41 -28.21 -15.82 -34.72
N LEU A 42 -28.80 -16.93 -35.15
CA LEU A 42 -28.22 -17.92 -36.05
C LEU A 42 -29.15 -18.16 -37.23
N ASP A 43 -28.61 -18.33 -38.44
CA ASP A 43 -29.37 -18.58 -39.66
C ASP A 43 -30.29 -19.81 -39.55
N LYS A 44 -29.80 -20.93 -39.00
CA LYS A 44 -30.57 -22.17 -38.79
C LYS A 44 -31.80 -22.02 -37.90
N TRP A 45 -31.86 -20.95 -37.10
CA TRP A 45 -32.98 -20.69 -36.19
C TRP A 45 -33.91 -19.57 -36.66
N HIS A 46 -33.42 -18.65 -37.50
CA HIS A 46 -34.11 -17.40 -37.79
C HIS A 46 -34.37 -17.16 -39.28
N LEU A 47 -33.77 -17.96 -40.17
CA LEU A 47 -34.00 -17.87 -41.61
C LEU A 47 -35.05 -18.88 -42.03
N GLU A 48 -36.05 -18.44 -42.80
CA GLU A 48 -37.09 -19.30 -43.39
C GLU A 48 -36.80 -19.59 -44.86
N GLU A 49 -37.32 -20.72 -45.38
CA GLU A 49 -37.15 -21.10 -46.79
C GLU A 49 -37.69 -20.00 -47.73
N GLY A 50 -36.88 -19.55 -48.68
CA GLY A 50 -37.21 -18.50 -49.64
C GLY A 50 -36.79 -17.07 -49.25
N GLN A 51 -36.23 -16.87 -48.06
CA GLN A 51 -35.64 -15.58 -47.67
C GLN A 51 -34.26 -15.36 -48.32
N ASP A 52 -33.95 -14.11 -48.67
CA ASP A 52 -32.65 -13.72 -49.21
C ASP A 52 -31.61 -13.63 -48.07
N THR A 53 -30.64 -14.54 -48.08
CA THR A 53 -29.57 -14.62 -47.07
C THR A 53 -28.68 -13.38 -47.05
N LEU A 54 -28.54 -12.65 -48.16
CA LEU A 54 -27.74 -11.44 -48.23
C LEU A 54 -28.42 -10.30 -47.47
N VAL A 55 -29.71 -10.12 -47.75
CA VAL A 55 -30.55 -9.10 -47.10
C VAL A 55 -30.62 -9.37 -45.60
N PHE A 56 -30.81 -10.63 -45.20
CA PHE A 56 -30.83 -11.03 -43.79
C PHE A 56 -29.51 -10.67 -43.08
N MET A 57 -28.36 -11.00 -43.67
CA MET A 57 -27.05 -10.69 -43.08
C MET A 57 -26.80 -9.18 -42.98
N GLU A 58 -27.09 -8.41 -44.03
CA GLU A 58 -26.93 -6.95 -44.01
C GLU A 58 -27.81 -6.30 -42.94
N GLN A 59 -29.03 -6.81 -42.76
CA GLN A 59 -29.93 -6.38 -41.70
C GLN A 59 -29.35 -6.68 -40.31
N MET A 60 -28.87 -7.91 -40.05
CA MET A 60 -28.33 -8.28 -38.74
C MET A 60 -27.06 -7.50 -38.37
N VAL A 61 -26.19 -7.23 -39.34
CA VAL A 61 -24.98 -6.44 -39.08
C VAL A 61 -25.31 -4.96 -38.87
N SER A 62 -26.32 -4.44 -39.55
CA SER A 62 -26.74 -3.02 -39.43
C SER A 62 -27.68 -2.77 -38.25
N ASP A 63 -28.32 -3.81 -37.69
CA ASP A 63 -29.24 -3.69 -36.56
C ASP A 63 -28.51 -3.20 -35.29
N PRO A 64 -28.91 -2.04 -34.72
CA PRO A 64 -28.37 -1.53 -33.46
C PRO A 64 -28.63 -2.44 -32.25
N ALA A 65 -29.65 -3.30 -32.31
CA ALA A 65 -29.95 -4.26 -31.24
C ALA A 65 -28.92 -5.41 -31.19
N VAL A 66 -28.29 -5.73 -32.32
CA VAL A 66 -27.17 -6.68 -32.38
C VAL A 66 -25.92 -5.95 -31.92
N ILE A 67 -25.45 -6.26 -30.71
CA ILE A 67 -24.33 -5.54 -30.10
C ILE A 67 -22.96 -6.09 -30.53
N LYS A 68 -22.90 -7.35 -30.95
CA LYS A 68 -21.67 -8.05 -31.38
C LYS A 68 -21.94 -9.01 -32.55
N VAL A 69 -20.94 -9.21 -33.39
CA VAL A 69 -20.95 -10.13 -34.53
C VAL A 69 -19.73 -11.03 -34.44
N LEU A 70 -19.95 -12.34 -34.41
CA LEU A 70 -18.89 -13.34 -34.44
C LEU A 70 -18.72 -13.86 -35.87
N LEU A 71 -17.49 -13.87 -36.36
CA LEU A 71 -17.13 -14.51 -37.63
C LEU A 71 -16.45 -15.83 -37.31
N ILE A 72 -17.09 -16.95 -37.63
CA ILE A 72 -16.46 -18.27 -37.51
C ILE A 72 -15.57 -18.45 -38.73
N CYS A 73 -14.26 -18.40 -38.53
CA CYS A 73 -13.27 -18.43 -39.58
C CYS A 73 -12.64 -19.82 -39.67
N ASP A 74 -12.98 -20.52 -40.75
CA ASP A 74 -12.26 -21.66 -41.31
C ASP A 74 -11.61 -21.24 -42.66
N GLU A 75 -10.88 -22.16 -43.30
CA GLU A 75 -10.25 -21.89 -44.60
C GLU A 75 -11.28 -21.43 -45.65
N ALA A 76 -12.40 -22.15 -45.72
CA ALA A 76 -13.46 -21.94 -46.69
C ALA A 76 -14.16 -20.56 -46.53
N TYR A 77 -14.35 -20.09 -45.29
CA TYR A 77 -14.90 -18.78 -44.98
C TYR A 77 -13.93 -17.67 -45.43
N VAL A 78 -12.64 -17.84 -45.17
CA VAL A 78 -11.61 -16.85 -45.47
C VAL A 78 -11.34 -16.72 -46.96
N GLU A 79 -11.21 -17.82 -47.69
CA GLU A 79 -11.09 -17.80 -49.16
C GLU A 79 -12.25 -17.03 -49.80
N ARG A 80 -13.47 -17.27 -49.31
CA ARG A 80 -14.66 -16.62 -49.83
C ARG A 80 -14.77 -15.15 -49.40
N ALA A 81 -14.38 -14.81 -48.18
CA ALA A 81 -14.32 -13.43 -47.70
C ALA A 81 -13.31 -12.60 -48.51
N ASN A 82 -12.19 -13.21 -48.91
CA ASN A 82 -11.10 -12.56 -49.63
C ASN A 82 -11.31 -12.48 -51.15
N SER A 83 -12.03 -13.43 -51.75
CA SER A 83 -12.32 -13.45 -53.20
C SER A 83 -13.36 -12.43 -53.67
N ARG A 84 -14.00 -11.70 -52.75
CA ARG A 84 -15.06 -10.71 -53.03
C ARG A 84 -14.57 -9.31 -53.44
N THR A 85 -13.32 -9.16 -53.88
CA THR A 85 -12.76 -7.90 -54.40
C THR A 85 -13.27 -7.51 -55.80
N GLY A 86 -14.08 -8.34 -56.47
CA GLY A 86 -14.73 -8.04 -57.76
C GLY A 86 -16.20 -8.50 -57.77
N GLY A 87 -17.10 -7.62 -58.19
CA GLY A 87 -18.55 -7.78 -58.00
C GLY A 87 -19.21 -8.98 -58.70
N VAL A 88 -20.39 -9.30 -58.16
CA VAL A 88 -21.42 -10.23 -58.68
C VAL A 88 -21.08 -11.71 -58.57
N GLY A 89 -21.40 -12.29 -57.40
CA GLY A 89 -21.50 -13.72 -57.19
C GLY A 89 -22.58 -14.02 -56.16
N THR A 90 -23.71 -14.56 -56.64
CA THR A 90 -24.83 -15.11 -55.88
C THR A 90 -24.39 -16.31 -55.06
N GLU A 91 -24.17 -16.11 -53.76
CA GLU A 91 -24.49 -17.04 -52.67
C GLU A 91 -24.00 -16.43 -51.35
N ALA A 92 -24.93 -16.28 -50.41
CA ALA A 92 -24.84 -15.37 -49.28
C ALA A 92 -24.82 -16.12 -47.95
N GLN A 93 -23.78 -15.85 -47.15
CA GLN A 93 -23.57 -16.33 -45.76
C GLN A 93 -22.31 -15.74 -45.09
N ILE A 94 -21.66 -14.71 -45.66
CA ILE A 94 -20.33 -14.22 -45.19
C ILE A 94 -20.30 -12.69 -45.15
N VAL A 95 -19.78 -12.11 -44.08
CA VAL A 95 -19.60 -10.65 -43.96
C VAL A 95 -18.53 -10.15 -44.93
N SER A 96 -18.90 -9.20 -45.80
CA SER A 96 -18.00 -8.57 -46.77
C SER A 96 -17.17 -7.45 -46.16
N ALA A 97 -16.03 -7.12 -46.78
CA ALA A 97 -15.19 -6.00 -46.37
C ALA A 97 -15.94 -4.65 -46.41
N SER A 98 -16.87 -4.48 -47.35
CA SER A 98 -17.67 -3.25 -47.48
C SER A 98 -18.66 -3.07 -46.33
N VAL A 99 -19.27 -4.16 -45.83
CA VAL A 99 -20.17 -4.13 -44.66
C VAL A 99 -19.38 -3.92 -43.37
N TYR A 100 -18.23 -4.60 -43.24
CA TYR A 100 -17.32 -4.42 -42.10
C TYR A 100 -16.83 -2.97 -41.96
N ASN A 101 -16.42 -2.33 -43.05
CA ASN A 101 -15.91 -0.96 -43.03
C ASN A 101 -16.97 0.13 -42.78
N LYS A 102 -18.26 -0.18 -42.97
CA LYS A 102 -19.38 0.76 -42.75
C LYS A 102 -19.93 0.72 -41.32
N THR A 103 -19.49 -0.24 -40.51
CA THR A 103 -20.00 -0.50 -39.16
C THR A 103 -18.90 -0.32 -38.12
N ASP A 104 -19.24 -0.13 -36.86
CA ASP A 104 -18.25 -0.08 -35.77
C ASP A 104 -17.43 -1.39 -35.75
N GLN A 105 -16.12 -1.27 -35.94
CA GLN A 105 -15.21 -2.40 -36.01
C GLN A 105 -15.13 -3.16 -34.68
N ASN A 106 -15.41 -2.49 -33.55
CA ASN A 106 -15.47 -3.12 -32.23
C ASN A 106 -16.69 -4.04 -32.03
N LYS A 107 -17.63 -4.04 -33.00
CA LYS A 107 -18.76 -4.96 -33.06
C LYS A 107 -18.30 -6.37 -33.47
N PHE A 108 -17.20 -6.52 -34.19
CA PHE A 108 -16.80 -7.80 -34.78
C PHE A 108 -15.67 -8.48 -34.02
N ALA A 109 -15.71 -9.80 -33.92
CA ALA A 109 -14.58 -10.63 -33.52
C ALA A 109 -14.52 -11.91 -34.36
N ALA A 110 -13.31 -12.36 -34.65
CA ALA A 110 -13.09 -13.65 -35.31
C ALA A 110 -12.98 -14.78 -34.27
N VAL A 111 -13.59 -15.91 -34.58
CA VAL A 111 -13.48 -17.18 -33.86
C VAL A 111 -12.83 -18.17 -34.82
N VAL A 112 -11.62 -18.61 -34.50
CA VAL A 112 -10.81 -19.44 -35.39
C VAL A 112 -10.97 -20.90 -34.99
N LYS A 113 -11.55 -21.72 -35.87
CA LYS A 113 -11.74 -23.16 -35.60
C LYS A 113 -10.61 -24.03 -36.17
N GLU A 114 -9.85 -23.51 -37.12
CA GLU A 114 -8.79 -24.25 -37.79
C GLU A 114 -7.53 -23.40 -37.93
N LEU A 115 -6.36 -24.04 -37.86
CA LEU A 115 -5.07 -23.41 -38.13
C LEU A 115 -4.48 -24.04 -39.40
N ASN A 116 -3.72 -23.26 -40.16
CA ASN A 116 -3.03 -23.77 -41.33
C ASN A 116 -1.83 -24.66 -40.93
N SER A 117 -1.16 -25.26 -41.92
CA SER A 117 0.01 -26.14 -41.74
C SER A 117 1.21 -25.48 -41.04
N GLU A 118 1.25 -24.15 -40.97
CA GLU A 118 2.27 -23.36 -40.27
C GLU A 118 1.81 -22.92 -38.86
N GLY A 119 0.64 -23.36 -38.40
CA GLY A 119 0.05 -22.96 -37.12
C GLY A 119 -0.52 -21.54 -37.10
N LYS A 120 -0.75 -20.91 -38.25
CA LYS A 120 -1.36 -19.58 -38.36
C LYS A 120 -2.88 -19.66 -38.47
N PRO A 121 -3.62 -18.70 -37.91
CA PRO A 121 -5.08 -18.67 -37.98
C PRO A 121 -5.57 -18.31 -39.39
N PHE A 122 -6.70 -18.88 -39.80
CA PHE A 122 -7.44 -18.40 -40.96
C PHE A 122 -8.20 -17.12 -40.57
N LEU A 123 -7.80 -15.97 -41.14
CA LEU A 123 -8.48 -14.68 -40.95
C LEU A 123 -8.67 -13.96 -42.29
N PRO A 124 -9.82 -13.29 -42.52
CA PRO A 124 -9.98 -12.40 -43.67
C PRO A 124 -8.96 -11.25 -43.64
N HIS A 125 -8.52 -10.76 -44.81
CA HIS A 125 -7.49 -9.71 -44.89
C HIS A 125 -7.85 -8.45 -44.08
N TYR A 126 -9.12 -8.09 -44.03
CA TYR A 126 -9.62 -6.92 -43.28
C TYR A 126 -9.57 -7.09 -41.75
N MET A 127 -9.27 -8.30 -41.25
CA MET A 127 -9.13 -8.64 -39.84
C MET A 127 -7.73 -9.14 -39.45
N ALA A 128 -6.76 -9.16 -40.38
CA ALA A 128 -5.45 -9.77 -40.16
C ALA A 128 -4.65 -9.17 -38.97
N THR A 129 -4.92 -7.91 -38.59
CA THR A 129 -4.26 -7.23 -37.46
C THR A 129 -5.09 -7.20 -36.17
N ARG A 130 -6.25 -7.85 -36.15
CA ARG A 130 -7.18 -7.85 -35.02
C ARG A 130 -7.01 -9.09 -34.14
N LEU A 131 -7.33 -8.93 -32.86
CA LEU A 131 -7.38 -10.05 -31.92
C LEU A 131 -8.54 -10.99 -32.28
N TYR A 132 -8.34 -12.29 -32.10
CA TYR A 132 -9.31 -13.34 -32.38
C TYR A 132 -9.39 -14.32 -31.20
N PHE A 133 -10.46 -15.10 -31.15
CA PHE A 133 -10.61 -16.20 -30.19
C PHE A 133 -10.20 -17.50 -30.86
N ASN A 134 -9.17 -18.16 -30.33
CA ASN A 134 -8.71 -19.45 -30.85
C ASN A 134 -9.52 -20.60 -30.25
N MET A 135 -10.24 -21.34 -31.08
CA MET A 135 -11.03 -22.52 -30.70
C MET A 135 -10.55 -23.78 -31.47
N SER A 136 -9.30 -23.78 -31.95
CA SER A 136 -8.76 -24.83 -32.82
C SER A 136 -8.54 -26.19 -32.14
N SER A 137 -8.63 -26.27 -30.82
CA SER A 137 -8.54 -27.51 -30.03
C SER A 137 -9.41 -27.40 -28.79
N ASP A 138 -9.79 -28.52 -28.19
CA ASP A 138 -10.65 -28.55 -27.00
C ASP A 138 -10.06 -27.75 -25.83
N ASP A 139 -8.74 -27.85 -25.61
CA ASP A 139 -8.04 -27.08 -24.57
C ASP A 139 -8.07 -25.57 -24.85
N ALA A 140 -7.89 -25.16 -26.12
CA ALA A 140 -7.96 -23.76 -26.51
C ALA A 140 -9.38 -23.23 -26.41
N GLU A 141 -10.37 -24.06 -26.74
CA GLU A 141 -11.78 -23.75 -26.68
C GLU A 141 -12.22 -23.46 -25.23
N ALA A 142 -11.89 -24.34 -24.29
CA ALA A 142 -12.22 -24.16 -22.88
C ALA A 142 -11.69 -22.84 -22.30
N VAL A 143 -10.45 -22.45 -22.63
CA VAL A 143 -9.84 -21.21 -22.10
C VAL A 143 -10.38 -19.95 -22.79
N ASN A 144 -10.68 -20.02 -24.09
CA ASN A 144 -11.10 -18.84 -24.85
C ASN A 144 -12.62 -18.62 -24.82
N TYR A 145 -13.42 -19.64 -24.49
CA TYR A 145 -14.86 -19.52 -24.34
C TYR A 145 -15.24 -18.53 -23.22
N ASP A 146 -14.58 -18.62 -22.06
CA ASP A 146 -14.77 -17.65 -20.96
C ASP A 146 -14.39 -16.22 -21.36
N LYS A 147 -13.31 -16.06 -22.13
CA LYS A 147 -12.88 -14.74 -22.64
C LYS A 147 -13.87 -14.16 -23.63
N LEU A 148 -14.45 -15.02 -24.47
CA LEU A 148 -15.49 -14.65 -25.43
C LEU A 148 -16.77 -14.19 -24.71
N LEU A 149 -17.27 -14.97 -23.74
CA LEU A 149 -18.43 -14.59 -22.94
C LEU A 149 -18.23 -13.22 -22.27
N ARG A 150 -17.07 -13.04 -21.64
CA ARG A 150 -16.65 -11.75 -21.06
C ARG A 150 -16.68 -10.60 -22.06
N TRP A 151 -16.19 -10.83 -23.29
CA TRP A 151 -16.23 -9.83 -24.36
C TRP A 151 -17.65 -9.50 -24.83
N ILE A 152 -18.52 -10.51 -24.97
CA ILE A 152 -19.94 -10.35 -25.31
C ILE A 152 -20.66 -9.49 -24.26
N HIS A 153 -20.39 -9.74 -22.97
CA HIS A 153 -20.99 -8.99 -21.86
C HIS A 153 -20.30 -7.64 -21.55
N GLY A 154 -19.24 -7.26 -22.28
CA GLY A 154 -18.49 -6.03 -22.01
C GLY A 154 -17.73 -6.02 -20.69
N LYS A 155 -17.40 -7.20 -20.14
CA LYS A 155 -16.69 -7.39 -18.87
C LYS A 155 -15.28 -7.94 -19.14
N PRO A 156 -14.28 -7.11 -19.49
CA PRO A 156 -12.96 -7.58 -19.93
C PRO A 156 -12.29 -8.50 -18.90
N PHE A 157 -11.48 -9.45 -19.39
CA PHE A 157 -10.73 -10.40 -18.54
C PHE A 157 -9.80 -9.67 -17.55
N HIS A 158 -9.18 -8.58 -17.99
CA HIS A 158 -8.44 -7.64 -17.14
C HIS A 158 -9.27 -6.36 -16.97
N ALA A 159 -10.01 -6.27 -15.86
CA ALA A 159 -10.69 -5.02 -15.50
C ALA A 159 -9.65 -3.96 -15.12
N LEU A 160 -9.85 -2.72 -15.56
CA LEU A 160 -9.08 -1.61 -15.01
C LEU A 160 -9.39 -1.52 -13.51
N PRO A 161 -8.37 -1.49 -12.63
CA PRO A 161 -8.61 -1.20 -11.22
C PRO A 161 -9.21 0.21 -11.09
N PRO A 162 -10.06 0.46 -10.08
CA PRO A 162 -10.53 1.81 -9.81
C PRO A 162 -9.34 2.74 -9.58
N ILE A 163 -9.43 3.95 -10.13
CA ILE A 163 -8.45 5.01 -9.84
C ILE A 163 -8.62 5.34 -8.36
N GLY A 164 -7.55 5.15 -7.57
CA GLY A 164 -7.54 5.53 -6.16
C GLY A 164 -7.70 7.04 -5.99
N GLU A 165 -8.14 7.47 -4.81
CA GLU A 165 -8.16 8.91 -4.51
C GLU A 165 -6.76 9.51 -4.62
N PRO A 166 -6.64 10.77 -5.09
CA PRO A 166 -5.38 11.48 -5.03
C PRO A 166 -4.88 11.47 -3.57
N PRO A 167 -3.63 11.07 -3.32
CA PRO A 167 -3.10 11.04 -1.96
C PRO A 167 -3.25 12.39 -1.27
N LYS A 168 -3.75 12.40 -0.03
CA LYS A 168 -4.00 13.63 0.75
C LYS A 168 -2.77 14.55 0.88
N PHE A 169 -1.56 14.01 0.79
CA PHE A 169 -0.32 14.80 0.80
C PHE A 169 -0.17 15.74 -0.42
N LEU A 170 -0.94 15.55 -1.49
CA LEU A 170 -0.93 16.41 -2.68
C LEU A 170 -1.74 17.70 -2.51
N GLU A 171 -2.66 17.77 -1.53
CA GLU A 171 -3.41 18.99 -1.22
C GLU A 171 -2.58 19.97 -0.38
N THR A 172 -1.55 19.47 0.31
CA THR A 172 -0.58 20.27 1.04
C THR A 172 0.58 20.63 0.12
N THR A 173 0.98 21.91 0.05
CA THR A 173 2.12 22.41 -0.74
C THR A 173 3.50 21.90 -0.29
N TYR A 174 3.54 20.85 0.54
CA TYR A 174 4.74 20.27 1.11
C TYR A 174 5.28 19.12 0.25
N ALA A 175 6.40 19.39 -0.45
CA ALA A 175 7.08 18.40 -1.29
C ALA A 175 8.13 17.54 -0.54
N ALA A 176 8.36 17.80 0.75
CA ALA A 176 9.34 17.08 1.57
C ALA A 176 8.94 15.59 1.71
N GLY A 177 9.88 14.67 1.49
CA GLY A 177 9.62 13.23 1.50
C GLY A 177 8.79 12.69 0.32
N SER A 178 8.44 13.50 -0.70
CA SER A 178 7.67 13.02 -1.87
C SER A 178 8.42 12.00 -2.73
N SER A 179 9.76 12.08 -2.78
CA SER A 179 10.66 11.05 -3.32
C SER A 179 10.47 9.74 -2.56
N ILE A 180 10.47 9.79 -1.23
CA ILE A 180 10.24 8.65 -0.35
C ILE A 180 8.85 8.07 -0.60
N VAL A 181 7.79 8.85 -0.43
CA VAL A 181 6.41 8.35 -0.58
C VAL A 181 6.14 7.74 -1.97
N ARG A 182 6.82 8.21 -3.02
CA ARG A 182 6.74 7.60 -4.37
C ARG A 182 7.57 6.32 -4.49
N ALA A 183 8.79 6.30 -3.97
CA ALA A 183 9.69 5.15 -4.02
C ALA A 183 9.24 4.00 -3.10
N THR A 184 8.53 4.32 -2.01
CA THR A 184 8.16 3.38 -0.94
C THR A 184 6.74 2.84 -1.06
N ARG A 185 6.01 3.09 -2.15
CA ARG A 185 4.75 2.41 -2.45
C ARG A 185 5.00 0.91 -2.60
N ARG A 186 4.99 0.19 -1.48
CA ARG A 186 5.10 -1.27 -1.44
C ARG A 186 3.76 -1.83 -1.93
N PRO A 187 3.71 -2.59 -3.04
CA PRO A 187 2.63 -3.56 -3.22
C PRO A 187 2.60 -4.49 -2.00
N SER A 188 1.43 -5.00 -1.62
CA SER A 188 1.28 -6.00 -0.57
C SER A 188 2.18 -7.21 -0.86
N GLN A 189 3.31 -7.32 -0.16
CA GLN A 189 4.37 -8.32 -0.37
C GLN A 189 4.27 -9.46 0.65
N THR A 190 3.06 -9.93 0.95
CA THR A 190 2.80 -10.98 1.95
C THR A 190 3.38 -12.35 1.57
N ASN A 191 3.91 -12.52 0.37
CA ASN A 191 4.36 -13.81 -0.17
C ASN A 191 5.88 -13.92 -0.39
N LEU A 192 6.69 -12.94 0.05
CA LEU A 192 8.13 -13.02 -0.09
C LEU A 192 8.77 -13.88 1.02
N PRO A 193 9.87 -14.60 0.73
CA PRO A 193 10.67 -15.25 1.76
C PRO A 193 11.20 -14.24 2.79
N SER A 194 11.36 -14.68 4.05
CA SER A 194 11.80 -13.83 5.17
C SER A 194 13.10 -13.07 4.87
N ASP A 195 14.10 -13.73 4.28
CA ASP A 195 15.39 -13.10 3.98
C ASP A 195 15.27 -11.95 2.98
N GLN A 196 14.36 -12.07 2.01
CA GLN A 196 14.09 -11.00 1.04
C GLN A 196 13.33 -9.84 1.67
N LEU A 197 12.42 -10.10 2.61
CA LEU A 197 11.72 -9.06 3.37
C LEU A 197 12.72 -8.26 4.22
N THR A 198 13.60 -8.94 4.95
CA THR A 198 14.67 -8.30 5.75
C THR A 198 15.58 -7.45 4.88
N ALA A 199 16.06 -7.97 3.74
CA ALA A 199 16.93 -7.23 2.84
C ALA A 199 16.28 -5.94 2.30
N LYS A 200 15.00 -6.02 1.88
CA LYS A 200 14.23 -4.86 1.42
C LYS A 200 13.93 -3.88 2.55
N ALA A 201 13.73 -4.36 3.77
CA ALA A 201 13.55 -3.50 4.93
C ALA A 201 14.84 -2.73 5.24
N SER A 202 16.01 -3.37 5.19
CA SER A 202 17.31 -2.71 5.34
C SER A 202 17.58 -1.68 4.25
N GLU A 203 17.29 -1.99 2.98
CA GLU A 203 17.41 -1.05 1.88
C GLU A 203 16.50 0.17 2.09
N LEU A 204 15.26 -0.07 2.52
CA LEU A 204 14.30 0.99 2.79
C LEU A 204 14.75 1.90 3.95
N LEU A 205 15.20 1.34 5.08
CA LEU A 205 15.75 2.15 6.18
C LEU A 205 16.92 3.00 5.71
N THR A 206 17.83 2.41 4.92
CA THR A 206 18.99 3.13 4.37
C THR A 206 18.54 4.31 3.53
N PHE A 207 17.64 4.07 2.58
CA PHE A 207 17.08 5.09 1.71
C PHE A 207 16.35 6.19 2.49
N ILE A 208 15.53 5.84 3.49
CA ILE A 208 14.85 6.82 4.35
C ILE A 208 15.88 7.66 5.10
N ALA A 209 16.93 7.06 5.66
CA ALA A 209 17.95 7.82 6.37
C ALA A 209 18.78 8.73 5.45
N ASP A 210 18.99 8.35 4.18
CA ASP A 210 19.64 9.19 3.17
C ASP A 210 18.78 10.41 2.77
N ASP A 211 17.46 10.25 2.67
CA ASP A 211 16.55 11.32 2.23
C ASP A 211 15.98 12.14 3.40
N ALA A 212 15.99 11.63 4.64
CA ALA A 212 15.50 12.34 5.83
C ALA A 212 16.07 13.76 6.04
N PRO A 213 17.31 14.11 5.66
CA PRO A 213 17.78 15.51 5.69
C PRO A 213 16.88 16.48 4.92
N SER A 214 16.07 16.00 3.96
CA SER A 214 15.07 16.79 3.24
C SER A 214 13.95 17.37 4.12
N PHE A 215 13.78 16.83 5.34
CA PHE A 215 12.86 17.40 6.34
C PHE A 215 13.42 18.64 7.04
N ILE A 216 14.73 18.88 6.97
CA ILE A 216 15.36 20.09 7.49
C ILE A 216 15.14 21.20 6.47
N ARG A 217 14.48 22.30 6.87
CA ARG A 217 14.16 23.43 5.99
C ARG A 217 14.70 24.72 6.56
N ASN A 218 15.26 25.58 5.72
CA ASN A 218 15.52 26.96 6.12
C ASN A 218 14.19 27.73 6.13
N LEU A 219 13.73 28.14 7.32
CA LEU A 219 12.45 28.82 7.50
C LEU A 219 12.59 30.32 7.75
N ILE A 220 13.78 30.90 7.55
CA ILE A 220 14.03 32.29 7.98
C ILE A 220 13.26 33.35 7.19
N GLU A 221 12.96 33.08 5.92
CA GLU A 221 12.22 33.99 5.04
C GLU A 221 10.71 33.70 5.04
N GLU A 222 10.27 32.67 5.77
CA GLU A 222 8.85 32.31 5.86
C GLU A 222 8.11 33.33 6.74
N GLU A 223 6.97 33.85 6.25
CA GLU A 223 6.15 34.81 7.00
C GLU A 223 5.57 34.21 8.29
N HIS A 224 5.23 32.91 8.25
CA HIS A 224 4.74 32.12 9.38
C HIS A 224 5.55 30.82 9.54
N PRO A 225 6.80 30.90 10.03
CA PRO A 225 7.69 29.75 10.06
C PRO A 225 7.22 28.63 10.99
N GLU A 226 6.42 28.95 12.01
CA GLU A 226 5.77 27.96 12.88
C GLU A 226 4.69 27.14 12.15
N ASN A 227 3.98 27.74 11.20
CA ASN A 227 2.99 27.06 10.38
C ASN A 227 3.69 26.19 9.34
N ALA A 228 4.76 26.70 8.74
CA ALA A 228 5.61 25.92 7.86
C ALA A 228 6.18 24.70 8.61
N ALA A 229 6.78 24.86 9.78
CA ALA A 229 7.30 23.73 10.55
C ALA A 229 6.21 22.69 10.89
N TYR A 230 5.01 23.13 11.27
CA TYR A 230 3.85 22.27 11.53
C TYR A 230 3.46 21.43 10.30
N GLU A 231 3.34 22.04 9.12
CA GLU A 231 3.05 21.31 7.88
C GLU A 231 4.21 20.38 7.48
N GLY A 232 5.45 20.78 7.75
CA GLY A 232 6.64 19.94 7.57
C GLY A 232 6.61 18.68 8.42
N ILE A 233 6.18 18.80 9.69
CA ILE A 233 5.97 17.65 10.58
C ILE A 233 4.92 16.71 9.97
N LYS A 234 3.77 17.24 9.55
CA LYS A 234 2.70 16.41 8.96
C LYS A 234 3.14 15.70 7.68
N ALA A 235 3.98 16.32 6.87
CA ALA A 235 4.54 15.72 5.67
C ALA A 235 5.41 14.47 5.96
N THR A 236 5.90 14.29 7.19
CA THR A 236 6.68 13.11 7.59
C THR A 236 5.81 11.87 7.85
N PHE A 237 4.51 12.01 8.07
CA PHE A 237 3.62 10.91 8.49
C PHE A 237 3.62 9.71 7.51
N PRO A 238 3.51 9.92 6.19
CA PRO A 238 3.56 8.78 5.26
C PRO A 238 4.93 8.08 5.22
N VAL A 239 6.00 8.79 5.56
CA VAL A 239 7.35 8.21 5.64
C VAL A 239 7.50 7.37 6.92
N LEU A 240 6.99 7.87 8.05
CA LEU A 240 6.92 7.11 9.31
C LEU A 240 6.16 5.80 9.14
N GLU A 241 5.07 5.78 8.37
CA GLU A 241 4.32 4.55 8.14
C GLU A 241 5.13 3.50 7.37
N ASN A 242 5.82 3.90 6.31
CA ASN A 242 6.70 3.00 5.57
C ASN A 242 7.88 2.52 6.42
N LEU A 243 8.42 3.40 7.27
CA LEU A 243 9.46 3.06 8.23
C LEU A 243 8.96 2.01 9.24
N ASN A 244 7.77 2.20 9.81
CA ASN A 244 7.19 1.28 10.80
C ASN A 244 6.99 -0.14 10.24
N LEU A 245 6.59 -0.25 8.97
CA LEU A 245 6.50 -1.53 8.28
C LEU A 245 7.88 -2.20 8.13
N ALA A 246 8.89 -1.45 7.70
CA ALA A 246 10.25 -1.98 7.57
C ALA A 246 10.87 -2.36 8.92
N LEU A 247 10.69 -1.53 9.95
CA LEU A 247 11.08 -1.84 11.32
C LEU A 247 10.40 -3.12 11.81
N SER A 248 9.11 -3.32 11.50
CA SER A 248 8.41 -4.54 11.85
C SER A 248 9.02 -5.78 11.19
N ASP A 249 9.48 -5.69 9.93
CA ASP A 249 10.15 -6.79 9.25
C ASP A 249 11.51 -7.12 9.92
N LEU A 250 12.31 -6.10 10.24
CA LEU A 250 13.61 -6.25 10.92
C LEU A 250 13.49 -6.72 12.37
N VAL A 251 12.45 -6.30 13.08
CA VAL A 251 12.21 -6.75 14.46
C VAL A 251 11.81 -8.23 14.48
N ARG A 252 11.04 -8.69 13.48
CA ARG A 252 10.63 -10.10 13.38
C ARG A 252 11.77 -11.03 12.99
N SER A 253 12.73 -10.59 12.17
CA SER A 253 13.93 -11.39 11.89
C SER A 253 14.80 -11.55 13.14
N GLY A 254 15.01 -10.47 13.89
CA GLY A 254 15.71 -10.47 15.18
C GLY A 254 17.18 -10.91 15.11
N ASP A 255 17.77 -10.95 13.91
CA ASP A 255 19.19 -11.28 13.72
C ASP A 255 20.10 -10.08 14.04
N GLN A 256 21.39 -10.35 14.30
CA GLN A 256 22.36 -9.30 14.65
C GLN A 256 22.45 -8.22 13.56
N ARG A 257 22.35 -8.62 12.29
CA ARG A 257 22.41 -7.69 11.16
C ARG A 257 21.24 -6.70 11.17
N SER A 258 20.05 -7.15 11.57
CA SER A 258 18.87 -6.31 11.72
C SER A 258 19.02 -5.35 12.89
N ILE A 259 19.60 -5.80 14.01
CA ILE A 259 19.95 -4.94 15.15
C ILE A 259 20.92 -3.82 14.71
N ASP A 260 22.01 -4.20 14.04
CA ASP A 260 23.02 -3.25 13.56
C ASP A 260 22.44 -2.27 12.53
N THR A 261 21.54 -2.74 11.67
CA THR A 261 20.83 -1.89 10.68
C THR A 261 19.95 -0.85 11.37
N VAL A 262 19.16 -1.27 12.36
CA VAL A 262 18.29 -0.36 13.12
C VAL A 262 19.11 0.65 13.92
N HIS A 263 20.19 0.20 14.57
CA HIS A 263 21.09 1.10 15.30
C HIS A 263 21.74 2.13 14.35
N SER A 264 22.29 1.68 13.22
CA SER A 264 22.91 2.55 12.20
C SER A 264 21.92 3.55 11.61
N PHE A 265 20.66 3.14 11.38
CA PHE A 265 19.59 4.03 10.96
C PHE A 265 19.41 5.17 11.97
N PHE A 266 19.22 4.85 13.24
CA PHE A 266 19.03 5.85 14.27
C PHE A 266 20.28 6.70 14.52
N GLU A 267 21.48 6.13 14.45
CA GLU A 267 22.72 6.89 14.53
C GLU A 267 22.81 7.94 13.41
N LYS A 268 22.43 7.56 12.18
CA LYS A 268 22.38 8.50 11.06
C LYS A 268 21.33 9.58 11.24
N ILE A 269 20.13 9.24 11.73
CA ILE A 269 19.12 10.25 12.08
C ILE A 269 19.63 11.19 13.18
N PHE A 270 20.31 10.64 14.18
CA PHE A 270 20.83 11.42 15.29
C PHE A 270 22.00 12.35 14.87
N SER A 271 22.77 11.96 13.86
CA SER A 271 23.93 12.74 13.39
C SER A 271 23.59 14.17 12.92
N LEU A 272 22.34 14.40 12.48
CA LEU A 272 21.84 15.71 12.06
C LEU A 272 20.79 16.29 13.02
N TRP A 273 20.66 15.72 14.23
CA TRP A 273 19.63 16.11 15.19
C TRP A 273 19.63 17.61 15.52
N ASP A 274 20.81 18.20 15.65
CA ASP A 274 21.03 19.62 15.91
C ASP A 274 21.75 20.30 14.73
N TYR A 275 21.44 19.90 13.49
CA TYR A 275 22.12 20.40 12.30
C TYR A 275 22.14 21.94 12.25
N ARG A 276 23.30 22.48 11.87
CA ARG A 276 23.52 23.92 11.67
C ARG A 276 24.28 24.14 10.38
N PRO A 277 23.77 24.94 9.43
CA PRO A 277 24.50 25.27 8.22
C PRO A 277 25.70 26.18 8.53
N MET A 278 26.81 25.97 7.82
CA MET A 278 28.07 26.68 8.08
C MET A 278 28.07 28.13 7.56
N ASN A 279 27.39 28.38 6.44
CA ASN A 279 27.41 29.69 5.74
C ASN A 279 25.99 30.25 5.50
N SER A 280 25.03 29.94 6.37
CA SER A 280 23.66 30.41 6.21
C SER A 280 23.05 30.74 7.56
N GLN A 281 22.12 31.69 7.57
CA GLN A 281 21.28 31.92 8.73
C GLN A 281 20.37 30.70 8.94
N PHE A 282 20.05 30.43 10.21
CA PHE A 282 19.34 29.23 10.63
C PHE A 282 18.47 29.58 11.83
N THR A 283 17.27 29.01 11.87
CA THR A 283 16.39 29.11 13.03
C THR A 283 16.32 27.78 13.76
N ARG A 284 16.10 27.77 15.07
CA ARG A 284 15.95 26.51 15.81
C ARG A 284 14.80 25.64 15.28
N TRP A 285 13.82 26.25 14.61
CA TRP A 285 12.61 25.59 14.09
C TRP A 285 12.88 24.82 12.79
N ASP A 286 13.97 25.14 12.09
CA ASP A 286 14.37 24.52 10.84
C ASP A 286 14.54 22.98 10.96
N ASN A 287 14.92 22.50 12.15
CA ASN A 287 15.10 21.08 12.47
C ASN A 287 13.85 20.41 13.07
N ASP A 288 12.78 21.15 13.39
CA ASP A 288 11.67 20.61 14.21
C ASP A 288 10.94 19.44 13.52
N ALA A 289 10.75 19.50 12.19
CA ALA A 289 10.15 18.41 11.43
C ALA A 289 11.02 17.13 11.46
N TYR A 290 12.34 17.30 11.32
CA TYR A 290 13.31 16.21 11.38
C TYR A 290 13.39 15.58 12.78
N GLN A 291 13.39 16.44 13.81
CA GLN A 291 13.40 16.03 15.22
C GLN A 291 12.12 15.30 15.62
N PHE A 292 10.94 15.77 15.19
CA PHE A 292 9.68 15.07 15.38
C PHE A 292 9.71 13.69 14.70
N PHE A 293 10.15 13.63 13.45
CA PHE A 293 10.28 12.38 12.69
C PHE A 293 11.15 11.37 13.44
N GLY A 294 12.35 11.79 13.87
CA GLY A 294 13.27 10.90 14.58
C GLY A 294 12.75 10.44 15.94
N HIS A 295 12.10 11.32 16.71
CA HIS A 295 11.46 10.95 17.99
C HIS A 295 10.35 9.91 17.78
N ASN A 296 9.41 10.19 16.87
CA ASN A 296 8.29 9.31 16.58
C ASN A 296 8.76 7.95 16.05
N ALA A 297 9.73 7.95 15.13
CA ALA A 297 10.36 6.73 14.63
C ALA A 297 11.01 5.91 15.74
N PHE A 298 11.73 6.56 16.65
CA PHE A 298 12.46 5.88 17.73
C PHE A 298 11.50 5.20 18.72
N VAL A 299 10.48 5.92 19.17
CA VAL A 299 9.46 5.37 20.07
C VAL A 299 8.63 4.29 19.37
N SER A 300 8.31 4.48 18.08
CA SER A 300 7.62 3.46 17.27
C SER A 300 8.43 2.17 17.14
N PHE A 301 9.75 2.24 16.95
CA PHE A 301 10.63 1.07 17.00
C PHE A 301 10.50 0.31 18.32
N VAL A 302 10.57 1.02 19.45
CA VAL A 302 10.44 0.40 20.78
C VAL A 302 9.04 -0.23 20.94
N ALA A 303 7.99 0.45 20.48
CA ALA A 303 6.63 -0.08 20.49
C ALA A 303 6.50 -1.37 19.66
N ILE A 304 7.08 -1.39 18.46
CA ILE A 304 7.12 -2.57 17.60
C ILE A 304 7.88 -3.71 18.28
N ALA A 305 9.08 -3.45 18.80
CA ALA A 305 9.89 -4.44 19.51
C ALA A 305 9.17 -5.03 20.74
N MET A 306 8.50 -4.19 21.53
CA MET A 306 7.69 -4.64 22.66
C MET A 306 6.48 -5.49 22.23
N ARG A 307 5.77 -5.06 21.17
CA ARG A 307 4.62 -5.79 20.61
C ARG A 307 5.02 -7.19 20.10
N GLU A 308 6.13 -7.28 19.38
CA GLU A 308 6.69 -8.54 18.88
C GLU A 308 7.44 -9.34 19.98
N ARG A 309 7.51 -8.81 21.21
CA ARG A 309 8.24 -9.38 22.37
C ARG A 309 9.75 -9.53 22.13
N SER A 310 10.31 -8.77 21.20
CA SER A 310 11.75 -8.68 20.93
C SER A 310 12.42 -7.68 21.89
N PHE A 311 12.27 -7.93 23.20
CA PHE A 311 12.80 -7.03 24.24
C PHE A 311 14.34 -6.96 24.24
N ALA A 312 15.01 -8.04 23.85
CA ALA A 312 16.47 -8.09 23.73
C ALA A 312 16.96 -7.12 22.64
N MET A 313 16.37 -7.15 21.45
CA MET A 313 16.70 -6.22 20.37
C MET A 313 16.48 -4.76 20.78
N ALA A 314 15.36 -4.45 21.43
CA ALA A 314 15.13 -3.10 21.96
C ALA A 314 16.22 -2.71 22.97
N ALA A 315 16.55 -3.62 23.91
CA ALA A 315 17.57 -3.36 24.91
C ALA A 315 18.97 -3.18 24.30
N ASP A 316 19.34 -3.94 23.28
CA ASP A 316 20.63 -3.84 22.60
C ASP A 316 20.77 -2.48 21.91
N VAL A 317 19.78 -2.08 21.10
CA VAL A 317 19.77 -0.75 20.46
C VAL A 317 19.79 0.38 21.50
N LEU A 318 19.00 0.26 22.58
CA LEU A 318 18.92 1.28 23.65
C LEU A 318 20.15 1.33 24.56
N SER A 319 20.94 0.27 24.65
CA SER A 319 22.14 0.20 25.49
C SER A 319 23.41 0.56 24.72
N THR A 320 23.36 0.47 23.39
CA THR A 320 24.46 0.83 22.51
C THR A 320 24.50 2.36 22.36
N PRO A 321 25.59 3.04 22.77
CA PRO A 321 25.70 4.48 22.61
C PRO A 321 25.65 4.87 21.12
N PHE A 322 25.04 6.01 20.83
CA PHE A 322 25.04 6.62 19.50
C PHE A 322 26.22 7.59 19.39
N PHE A 323 26.86 7.62 18.22
CA PHE A 323 27.87 8.62 17.92
C PHE A 323 27.22 9.97 17.58
N LYS A 324 27.56 11.02 18.33
CA LYS A 324 27.17 12.40 18.03
C LYS A 324 28.36 13.18 17.49
N PRO A 325 28.39 13.55 16.20
CA PRO A 325 29.42 14.46 15.68
C PRO A 325 29.38 15.81 16.40
N ARG A 326 30.54 16.42 16.64
CA ARG A 326 30.64 17.82 17.05
C ARG A 326 30.43 18.71 15.82
N ASP A 327 29.78 19.86 16.02
CA ASP A 327 29.51 20.83 14.96
C ASP A 327 30.77 21.11 14.13
N ASN A 328 30.67 20.91 12.82
CA ASN A 328 31.74 21.13 11.84
C ASN A 328 33.05 20.36 12.12
N GLN A 329 32.97 19.20 12.79
CA GLN A 329 34.13 18.34 13.07
C GLN A 329 33.86 16.88 12.74
N ASN A 330 34.93 16.15 12.40
CA ASN A 330 34.89 14.70 12.18
C ASN A 330 35.01 13.88 13.50
N THR A 331 35.04 14.56 14.65
CA THR A 331 35.08 13.91 15.97
C THR A 331 33.77 14.15 16.70
N GLY A 332 33.47 13.30 17.68
CA GLY A 332 32.16 13.29 18.33
C GLY A 332 32.20 12.67 19.72
N ASP A 333 31.05 12.68 20.37
CA ASP A 333 30.86 12.14 21.71
C ASP A 333 29.87 10.96 21.67
N ALA A 334 30.06 9.98 22.55
CA ALA A 334 29.10 8.90 22.73
C ALA A 334 27.91 9.39 23.57
N VAL A 335 26.70 9.27 23.03
CA VAL A 335 25.48 9.71 23.70
C VAL A 335 24.47 8.58 23.84
N SER A 336 23.58 8.71 24.81
CA SER A 336 22.52 7.75 25.05
C SER A 336 21.27 8.04 24.22
N TYR A 337 20.41 7.03 24.07
CA TYR A 337 19.10 7.14 23.44
C TYR A 337 18.22 8.26 24.02
N SER A 338 18.47 8.65 25.28
CA SER A 338 17.74 9.73 25.96
C SER A 338 17.83 11.09 25.25
N LYS A 339 18.73 11.23 24.27
CA LYS A 339 18.84 12.41 23.40
C LYS A 339 17.84 12.46 22.25
N PHE A 340 17.12 11.39 21.93
CA PHE A 340 15.99 11.39 20.98
C PHE A 340 14.73 12.09 21.53
N LYS A 341 14.91 13.05 22.42
CA LYS A 341 13.85 13.82 23.07
C LYS A 341 13.95 15.28 22.61
N PRO A 342 13.16 15.69 21.61
CA PRO A 342 13.25 17.03 21.07
C PRO A 342 12.50 18.05 21.93
N TYR A 343 12.83 19.32 21.74
CA TYR A 343 12.01 20.44 22.21
C TYR A 343 11.60 21.28 21.01
N LEU A 344 10.40 21.01 20.51
CA LEU A 344 9.89 21.54 19.24
C LEU A 344 9.33 22.96 19.45
N GLN A 345 10.21 23.95 19.32
CA GLN A 345 9.89 25.35 19.60
C GLN A 345 8.82 25.93 18.68
N SER A 346 8.75 25.46 17.43
CA SER A 346 7.72 25.89 16.47
C SER A 346 6.32 25.53 16.95
N LEU A 347 6.15 24.39 17.61
CA LEU A 347 4.85 23.96 18.13
C LEU A 347 4.40 24.83 19.30
N GLU A 348 5.30 25.19 20.22
CA GLU A 348 4.99 26.13 21.30
C GLU A 348 4.63 27.52 20.78
N ALA A 349 5.38 28.01 19.78
CA ALA A 349 5.11 29.27 19.11
C ALA A 349 3.74 29.25 18.42
N ARG A 350 3.42 28.19 17.67
CA ARG A 350 2.11 28.03 17.01
C ARG A 350 0.96 27.96 18.01
N ASN A 351 1.10 27.17 19.09
CA ASN A 351 0.08 27.06 20.13
C ASN A 351 -0.25 28.44 20.74
N SER A 352 0.79 29.24 20.98
CA SER A 352 0.68 30.59 21.54
C SER A 352 0.11 31.60 20.53
N ASN A 353 0.69 31.69 19.33
CA ASN A 353 0.32 32.65 18.29
C ASN A 353 -1.13 32.47 17.84
N MET A 354 -1.56 31.22 17.66
CA MET A 354 -2.92 30.88 17.23
C MET A 354 -3.90 30.73 18.39
N LYS A 355 -3.45 30.89 19.65
CA LYS A 355 -4.27 30.74 20.86
C LYS A 355 -5.06 29.43 20.90
N LEU A 356 -4.42 28.33 20.51
CA LEU A 356 -5.08 27.02 20.39
C LEU A 356 -5.46 26.43 21.75
N ASN A 357 -4.83 26.91 22.83
CA ASN A 357 -5.04 26.45 24.22
C ASN A 357 -4.85 24.93 24.36
N ARG A 358 -3.92 24.36 23.58
CA ARG A 358 -3.56 22.93 23.68
C ARG A 358 -2.52 22.75 24.77
N LEU A 359 -2.59 21.62 25.46
CA LEU A 359 -1.64 21.27 26.51
C LEU A 359 -0.28 20.84 25.93
N SER A 360 -0.29 20.15 24.78
CA SER A 360 0.91 19.82 24.00
C SER A 360 0.52 19.54 22.55
N LEU A 361 0.91 20.42 21.63
CA LEU A 361 0.74 20.17 20.19
C LEU A 361 1.61 19.01 19.71
N HIS A 362 2.74 18.74 20.37
CA HIS A 362 3.57 17.59 20.07
C HIS A 362 2.80 16.29 20.32
N ALA A 363 2.16 16.17 21.48
CA ALA A 363 1.35 15.00 21.82
C ALA A 363 0.13 14.85 20.90
N ASP A 364 -0.49 15.96 20.49
CA ASP A 364 -1.61 15.94 19.55
C ASP A 364 -1.20 15.42 18.17
N LEU A 365 -0.05 15.86 17.65
CA LEU A 365 0.49 15.37 16.38
C LEU A 365 0.91 13.90 16.45
N LEU A 366 1.42 13.43 17.59
CA LEU A 366 1.67 12.00 17.80
C LEU A 366 0.35 11.22 17.75
N ALA A 367 -0.68 11.66 18.46
CA ALA A 367 -1.99 11.01 18.43
C ALA A 367 -2.58 11.00 17.01
N GLU A 368 -2.54 12.13 16.28
CA GLU A 368 -3.02 12.26 14.90
C GLU A 368 -2.30 11.27 13.96
N HIS A 369 -0.97 11.19 14.03
CA HIS A 369 -0.21 10.21 13.23
C HIS A 369 -0.68 8.77 13.47
N HIS A 370 -0.91 8.42 14.73
CA HIS A 370 -1.24 7.06 15.13
C HIS A 370 -2.72 6.67 14.99
N GLU A 371 -3.60 7.58 14.55
CA GLU A 371 -5.00 7.24 14.20
C GLU A 371 -5.09 6.24 13.03
N HIS A 372 -4.10 6.29 12.11
CA HIS A 372 -4.07 5.45 10.90
C HIS A 372 -2.75 4.71 10.69
N SER A 373 -1.83 4.74 11.68
CA SER A 373 -0.54 4.07 11.58
C SER A 373 -0.63 2.55 11.86
N SER A 374 0.29 1.77 11.30
CA SER A 374 0.52 0.36 11.66
C SER A 374 0.95 0.15 13.12
N VAL A 375 1.40 1.21 13.79
CA VAL A 375 1.62 1.23 15.25
C VAL A 375 0.43 1.96 15.88
N ALA A 376 -0.44 1.23 16.57
CA ALA A 376 -1.55 1.84 17.29
C ALA A 376 -1.04 2.70 18.47
N PHE A 377 -1.73 3.81 18.73
CA PHE A 377 -1.27 4.83 19.70
C PHE A 377 -1.09 4.29 21.13
N ASN A 378 -1.87 3.28 21.53
CA ASN A 378 -1.71 2.63 22.84
C ASN A 378 -0.38 1.90 23.00
N TYR A 379 0.15 1.30 21.92
CA TYR A 379 1.49 0.68 21.95
C TYR A 379 2.58 1.74 21.97
N PHE A 380 2.38 2.86 21.26
CA PHE A 380 3.29 4.00 21.32
C PHE A 380 3.38 4.58 22.74
N MET A 381 2.25 4.84 23.39
CA MET A 381 2.19 5.33 24.77
C MET A 381 2.88 4.38 25.77
N GLU A 382 2.67 3.07 25.62
CA GLU A 382 3.33 2.08 26.48
C GLU A 382 4.85 2.06 26.28
N ALA A 383 5.33 2.21 25.04
CA ALA A 383 6.75 2.29 24.74
C ALA A 383 7.39 3.58 25.28
N ASP A 384 6.74 4.72 25.07
CA ASP A 384 7.19 6.03 25.53
C ASP A 384 7.31 6.06 27.06
N LEU A 385 6.32 5.52 27.79
CA LEU A 385 6.39 5.36 29.23
C LEU A 385 7.50 4.37 29.65
N THR A 386 7.72 3.31 28.87
CA THR A 386 8.81 2.35 29.15
C THR A 386 10.18 3.00 29.01
N LEU A 387 10.37 3.87 28.02
CA LEU A 387 11.59 4.69 27.86
C LEU A 387 11.78 5.64 29.03
N PHE A 388 10.70 6.27 29.51
CA PHE A 388 10.71 7.08 30.73
C PHE A 388 11.22 6.29 31.95
N VAL A 389 10.63 5.12 32.19
CA VAL A 389 11.03 4.25 33.30
C VAL A 389 12.47 3.80 33.13
N ARG A 390 12.86 3.34 31.94
CA ARG A 390 14.25 2.94 31.67
C ARG A 390 15.24 4.07 31.95
N ALA A 391 14.94 5.31 31.53
CA ALA A 391 15.80 6.46 31.76
C ALA A 391 15.99 6.74 33.26
N SER A 392 14.93 6.62 34.05
CA SER A 392 15.01 6.82 35.51
C SER A 392 15.91 5.83 36.25
N LEU A 393 16.16 4.66 35.66
CA LEU A 393 17.02 3.62 36.22
C LEU A 393 18.51 3.90 35.97
N SER A 394 18.82 4.93 35.17
CA SER A 394 20.18 5.33 34.80
C SER A 394 20.42 6.79 35.20
N PRO A 395 21.45 7.10 36.01
CA PRO A 395 21.72 8.48 36.43
C PRO A 395 22.19 9.39 35.29
N LYS A 396 22.53 8.82 34.12
CA LYS A 396 23.01 9.55 32.95
C LYS A 396 21.89 9.91 31.97
N ASP A 397 20.71 9.34 32.15
CA ASP A 397 19.61 9.44 31.21
C ASP A 397 18.49 10.33 31.73
N SER A 398 17.82 11.01 30.81
CA SER A 398 16.63 11.79 31.10
C SER A 398 15.67 11.72 29.92
N TRP A 399 14.49 11.15 30.17
CA TRP A 399 13.41 11.07 29.19
C TRP A 399 12.17 11.73 29.80
N TYR A 400 11.31 12.33 28.97
CA TYR A 400 9.98 12.75 29.39
C TYR A 400 9.01 12.21 28.34
N PRO A 401 7.98 11.46 28.74
CA PRO A 401 7.09 10.81 27.80
C PRO A 401 6.06 11.82 27.25
N ASP A 402 6.28 12.35 26.05
CA ASP A 402 5.41 13.35 25.41
C ASP A 402 3.96 12.84 25.24
N SER A 403 3.78 11.54 25.02
CA SER A 403 2.44 10.93 24.86
C SER A 403 1.68 10.74 26.17
N SER A 404 2.34 10.93 27.32
CA SER A 404 1.78 10.60 28.64
C SER A 404 0.58 11.45 29.07
N ILE A 405 0.33 12.57 28.40
CA ILE A 405 -0.89 13.36 28.58
C ILE A 405 -2.16 12.52 28.40
N TYR A 406 -2.13 11.56 27.48
CA TYR A 406 -3.24 10.64 27.21
C TYR A 406 -3.33 9.46 28.20
N LEU A 407 -2.40 9.35 29.14
CA LEU A 407 -2.39 8.33 30.20
C LEU A 407 -2.86 8.88 31.56
N SER A 408 -3.10 10.19 31.66
CA SER A 408 -3.47 10.85 32.92
C SER A 408 -4.80 10.35 33.50
N ASP A 409 -5.74 9.95 32.65
CA ASP A 409 -7.06 9.40 33.01
C ASP A 409 -7.14 7.88 32.80
N ALA A 410 -6.03 7.21 32.48
CA ALA A 410 -6.02 5.78 32.28
C ALA A 410 -6.17 5.03 33.61
N TYR A 411 -7.00 4.00 33.61
CA TYR A 411 -7.21 3.12 34.76
C TYR A 411 -6.65 1.73 34.50
N GLY A 412 -5.84 1.24 35.44
CA GLY A 412 -5.24 -0.09 35.39
C GLY A 412 -3.90 -0.15 34.66
N ALA A 413 -3.42 -1.38 34.45
CA ALA A 413 -2.09 -1.64 33.91
C ALA A 413 -2.06 -1.64 32.39
N LEU A 414 -0.98 -1.11 31.82
CA LEU A 414 -0.69 -1.21 30.39
C LEU A 414 -0.43 -2.67 30.00
N PRO A 415 -0.75 -3.08 28.76
CA PRO A 415 -0.87 -4.49 28.40
C PRO A 415 0.36 -5.35 28.67
N THR A 416 1.56 -4.84 28.40
CA THR A 416 2.83 -5.53 28.62
C THR A 416 3.11 -5.71 30.10
N PHE A 417 2.86 -4.67 30.90
CA PHE A 417 3.04 -4.71 32.36
C PHE A 417 1.97 -5.54 33.08
N ALA A 418 0.74 -5.53 32.58
CA ALA A 418 -0.32 -6.43 33.04
C ALA A 418 0.09 -7.90 32.84
N ARG A 419 0.60 -8.24 31.64
CA ARG A 419 1.12 -9.59 31.33
C ARG A 419 2.38 -9.94 32.10
N ALA A 420 3.21 -8.96 32.44
CA ALA A 420 4.40 -9.12 33.27
C ALA A 420 4.06 -9.47 34.74
N THR A 421 2.78 -9.69 35.07
CA THR A 421 2.42 -10.45 36.28
C THR A 421 3.03 -11.85 36.28
N SER A 422 3.14 -12.48 35.10
CA SER A 422 3.84 -13.76 34.94
C SER A 422 5.35 -13.57 34.99
N THR A 423 6.04 -14.34 35.83
CA THR A 423 7.50 -14.36 35.94
C THR A 423 8.16 -14.60 34.59
N ARG A 424 7.64 -15.53 33.79
CA ARG A 424 8.13 -15.80 32.43
C ARG A 424 8.08 -14.58 31.51
N VAL A 425 7.04 -13.75 31.63
CA VAL A 425 6.92 -12.53 30.81
C VAL A 425 7.82 -11.43 31.37
N TYR A 426 7.84 -11.28 32.69
CA TYR A 426 8.72 -10.32 33.37
C TYR A 426 10.20 -10.58 33.06
N ASP A 427 10.63 -11.84 33.02
CA ASP A 427 12.01 -12.22 32.70
C ASP A 427 12.44 -11.78 31.30
N LYS A 428 11.51 -11.68 30.35
CA LYS A 428 11.78 -11.11 29.03
C LYS A 428 11.78 -9.57 29.07
N LEU A 429 10.82 -8.98 29.79
CA LEU A 429 10.68 -7.53 29.91
C LEU A 429 11.88 -6.90 30.62
N LYS A 430 12.37 -7.49 31.71
CA LYS A 430 13.43 -6.89 32.56
C LYS A 430 14.71 -6.57 31.79
N VAL A 431 14.96 -7.21 30.66
CA VAL A 431 16.10 -6.93 29.78
C VAL A 431 16.09 -5.47 29.31
N ILE A 432 14.93 -4.91 28.94
CA ILE A 432 14.79 -3.50 28.58
C ILE A 432 14.89 -2.55 29.79
N LEU A 433 14.84 -3.08 31.01
CA LEU A 433 14.90 -2.34 32.27
C LEU A 433 16.18 -2.66 33.06
N PHE A 434 17.30 -2.84 32.36
CA PHE A 434 18.62 -3.12 32.94
C PHE A 434 18.66 -4.36 33.86
N ASN A 435 17.87 -5.38 33.54
CA ASN A 435 17.75 -6.63 34.27
C ASN A 435 17.37 -6.47 35.76
N LYS A 436 16.70 -5.36 36.11
CA LYS A 436 16.20 -5.15 37.47
C LYS A 436 15.17 -6.22 37.84
N SER A 437 15.26 -6.68 39.08
CA SER A 437 14.24 -7.53 39.71
C SER A 437 12.95 -6.74 40.00
N PRO A 438 11.80 -7.41 40.22
CA PRO A 438 10.55 -6.71 40.53
C PRO A 438 10.67 -5.80 41.77
N ASP A 439 11.39 -6.25 42.79
CA ASP A 439 11.56 -5.51 44.05
C ASP A 439 12.44 -4.27 43.88
N GLU A 440 13.56 -4.39 43.14
CA GLU A 440 14.39 -3.22 42.81
C GLU A 440 13.60 -2.20 41.99
N LEU A 441 12.82 -2.66 41.00
CA LEU A 441 12.02 -1.78 40.16
C LEU A 441 10.94 -1.08 40.98
N ARG A 442 10.26 -1.78 41.90
CA ARG A 442 9.27 -1.21 42.82
C ARG A 442 9.89 -0.12 43.71
N GLN A 443 11.09 -0.36 44.23
CA GLN A 443 11.80 0.62 45.05
C GLN A 443 12.17 1.86 44.25
N GLN A 444 12.67 1.70 43.02
CA GLN A 444 13.04 2.81 42.14
C GLN A 444 11.83 3.65 41.74
N ILE A 445 10.73 3.02 41.32
CA ILE A 445 9.50 3.73 40.93
C ILE A 445 8.91 4.53 42.09
N THR A 446 9.01 4.00 43.32
CA THR A 446 8.52 4.69 44.52
C THR A 446 9.25 6.01 44.79
N ASN A 447 10.54 6.08 44.43
CA ASN A 447 11.40 7.23 44.71
C ASN A 447 11.53 8.17 43.49
N MET A 448 10.88 7.85 42.37
CA MET A 448 11.02 8.59 41.13
C MET A 448 10.11 9.82 41.10
N SER A 449 10.62 10.91 40.53
CA SER A 449 9.78 12.06 40.16
C SER A 449 8.87 11.67 39.00
N VAL A 450 7.56 11.79 39.20
CA VAL A 450 6.55 11.44 38.20
C VAL A 450 6.31 12.64 37.27
N PRO A 451 6.21 12.43 35.94
CA PRO A 451 5.84 13.50 35.03
C PRO A 451 4.46 14.04 35.36
N ARG A 452 4.31 15.35 35.33
CA ARG A 452 3.01 16.02 35.49
C ARG A 452 2.47 16.40 34.12
N SER A 453 1.20 16.13 33.90
CA SER A 453 0.45 16.63 32.75
C SER A 453 -0.76 17.42 33.25
N ALA A 454 -0.88 18.69 32.83
CA ALA A 454 -2.02 19.55 33.16
C ALA A 454 -2.49 19.46 34.63
N PHE A 455 -1.54 19.51 35.56
CA PHE A 455 -1.76 19.46 37.01
C PHE A 455 -2.12 18.08 37.61
N ARG A 456 -2.17 17.00 36.82
CA ARG A 456 -2.33 15.62 37.29
C ARG A 456 -1.01 14.86 37.21
N GLU A 457 -0.73 14.08 38.24
CA GLU A 457 0.37 13.10 38.21
C GLU A 457 -0.11 11.84 37.51
N ILE A 458 0.72 11.31 36.61
CA ILE A 458 0.41 10.07 35.91
C ILE A 458 0.42 8.91 36.92
N PRO A 459 -0.58 8.00 36.93
CA PRO A 459 -0.64 6.89 37.88
C PRO A 459 0.37 5.78 37.52
N ILE A 460 1.66 6.09 37.50
CA ILE A 460 2.74 5.21 37.04
C ILE A 460 2.72 3.84 37.73
N ARG A 461 2.43 3.81 39.04
CA ARG A 461 2.36 2.55 39.80
C ARG A 461 1.29 1.60 39.27
N ASP A 462 0.14 2.14 38.88
CA ASP A 462 -0.98 1.37 38.35
C ASP A 462 -0.70 0.97 36.90
N LEU A 463 -0.23 1.91 36.08
CA LEU A 463 0.11 1.67 34.67
C LEU A 463 1.17 0.59 34.49
N LEU A 464 2.17 0.55 35.37
CA LEU A 464 3.26 -0.44 35.33
C LEU A 464 2.96 -1.70 36.15
N ASN A 465 1.78 -1.82 36.75
CA ASN A 465 1.36 -2.98 37.54
C ASN A 465 2.36 -3.36 38.65
N VAL A 466 3.01 -2.38 39.27
CA VAL A 466 4.25 -2.55 40.06
C VAL A 466 4.13 -3.60 41.17
N GLU A 467 2.97 -3.68 41.82
CA GLU A 467 2.73 -4.62 42.91
C GLU A 467 2.61 -6.08 42.46
N LYS A 468 2.25 -6.33 41.19
CA LYS A 468 2.01 -7.67 40.66
C LYS A 468 3.11 -8.17 39.73
N LEU A 469 4.13 -7.36 39.42
CA LEU A 469 5.22 -7.77 38.54
C LEU A 469 5.91 -9.04 39.04
N GLY A 470 5.94 -10.08 38.20
CA GLY A 470 6.60 -11.36 38.50
C GLY A 470 6.01 -12.13 39.69
N THR A 471 4.77 -11.87 40.10
CA THR A 471 4.17 -12.54 41.26
C THR A 471 3.47 -13.87 40.91
N ALA A 472 3.13 -14.08 39.64
CA ALA A 472 2.50 -15.32 39.16
C ALA A 472 3.53 -16.20 38.42
N ALA A 473 3.47 -17.51 38.68
CA ALA A 473 4.36 -18.51 38.07
C ALA A 473 4.27 -18.52 36.53
#